data_AF-A0A525DAA5-F1
#
_entry.id   AF-A0A525DAA5-F1
#
_cell.length_a   1.000
_cell.length_b   1.000
_cell.length_c   1.000
_cell.angle_alpha   90.00
_cell.angle_beta   90.00
_cell.angle_gamma   90.00
#
_symmetry.space_group_name_H-M   'P 1'
#
loop_
_entity.id
_entity.type
_entity.pdbx_description
1 polymer ?
#
loop_
_entity_poly.entity_id
_entity_poly.type
_entity_poly.pdbx_seq_one_letter_code
_entity_poly.pdbx_strand_id
1 'polypeptide(L)'
;SEQLVDNPYKTWKDVNSSLPDVKIEVLGPPPTSGTRDAFVELAMEGGAKKFGWIKAMKKKDKKAYKAVCHTVREDGAYIEAGENDNLIVQKLEANPNALGIFGFSFLDQNTDKIQGSFIDGVQPTFDGIADGSYPVSRPLFFYVKKEHVDKIPGIREYLAEFTSDKAWGDEGYLTDKGLIPMPKEERAKFAKAVADLVPMTASDF
;
A
#
# COMPACT_ATOMS: atom_id res chain seq x y z
N SER A 1 -6.96 -8.84 30.29
CA SER A 1 -8.31 -9.18 29.79
C SER A 1 -8.36 -8.89 28.30
N GLU A 2 -9.14 -9.65 27.54
CA GLU A 2 -9.40 -9.36 26.11
C GLU A 2 -10.49 -8.28 26.03
N GLN A 3 -10.07 -7.02 26.04
CA GLN A 3 -10.99 -5.88 26.08
C GLN A 3 -10.45 -4.75 25.20
N LEU A 4 -11.35 -4.12 24.45
CA LEU A 4 -11.06 -2.87 23.75
C LEU A 4 -11.16 -1.71 24.74
N VAL A 5 -10.26 -0.76 24.60
CA VAL A 5 -10.28 0.51 25.32
C VAL A 5 -10.16 1.64 24.32
N ASP A 6 -10.67 2.81 24.69
CA ASP A 6 -10.41 4.02 23.92
C ASP A 6 -8.90 4.28 23.86
N ASN A 7 -8.40 4.71 22.70
CA ASN A 7 -6.98 4.94 22.50
C ASN A 7 -6.48 6.07 23.42
N PRO A 8 -5.66 5.77 24.46
CA PRO A 8 -5.25 6.77 25.42
C PRO A 8 -4.01 7.55 24.95
N TYR A 9 -3.35 7.11 23.88
CA TYR A 9 -2.02 7.57 23.49
C TYR A 9 -2.07 8.91 22.76
N LYS A 10 -1.36 9.90 23.29
CA LYS A 10 -1.29 11.27 22.76
C LYS A 10 0.11 11.61 22.26
N THR A 11 1.15 10.97 22.76
CA THR A 11 2.54 11.10 22.29
C THR A 11 3.09 9.76 21.80
N TRP A 12 4.15 9.80 20.99
CA TRP A 12 4.82 8.58 20.53
C TRP A 12 5.40 7.76 21.69
N LYS A 13 5.88 8.43 22.75
CA LYS A 13 6.32 7.81 23.99
C LYS A 13 5.22 7.00 24.71
N ASP A 14 3.96 7.43 24.60
CA ASP A 14 2.83 6.67 25.16
C ASP A 14 2.63 5.32 24.45
N VAL A 15 2.95 5.27 23.14
CA VAL A 15 2.87 4.04 22.33
C VAL A 15 4.04 3.11 22.63
N ASN A 16 5.25 3.66 22.72
CA ASN A 16 6.45 2.93 23.09
C ASN A 16 7.42 3.89 23.78
N SER A 17 7.84 3.55 25.01
CA SER A 17 8.68 4.40 25.86
C SER A 17 10.06 4.71 25.29
N SER A 18 10.52 3.97 24.28
CA SER A 18 11.76 4.27 23.55
C SER A 18 11.60 5.35 22.47
N LEU A 19 10.36 5.76 22.15
CA LEU A 19 10.07 6.78 21.16
C LEU A 19 10.08 8.19 21.78
N PRO A 20 10.23 9.25 20.95
CA PRO A 20 10.23 10.63 21.44
C PRO A 20 8.93 11.04 22.16
N ASP A 21 9.05 11.94 23.12
CA ASP A 21 7.90 12.56 23.80
C ASP A 21 7.31 13.70 22.95
N VAL A 22 6.82 13.33 21.78
CA VAL A 22 6.30 14.23 20.75
C VAL A 22 4.84 13.87 20.50
N LYS A 23 3.98 14.88 20.41
CA LYS A 23 2.56 14.70 20.11
C LYS A 23 2.39 13.91 18.81
N ILE A 24 1.49 12.92 18.83
CA ILE A 24 1.16 12.16 17.62
C ILE A 24 0.43 13.10 16.65
N GLU A 25 1.01 13.26 15.47
CA GLU A 25 0.41 13.94 14.34
C GLU A 25 0.67 13.10 13.09
N VAL A 26 -0.42 12.60 12.49
CA VAL A 26 -0.39 11.77 11.29
C VAL A 26 -1.21 12.47 10.21
N LEU A 27 -0.56 12.82 9.12
CA LEU A 27 -1.19 13.32 7.91
C LEU A 27 -1.55 12.13 7.04
N GLY A 28 -2.79 12.07 6.58
CA GLY A 28 -3.17 10.96 5.72
C GLY A 28 -4.35 11.28 4.81
N PRO A 29 -4.63 10.39 3.87
CA PRO A 29 -5.68 10.59 2.89
C PRO A 29 -7.08 10.45 3.51
N PRO A 30 -8.12 10.98 2.84
CA PRO A 30 -9.51 10.92 3.30
C PRO A 30 -10.11 9.51 3.18
N PRO A 31 -11.32 9.25 3.71
CA PRO A 31 -12.01 7.96 3.62
C PRO A 31 -12.29 7.47 2.20
N THR A 32 -12.23 8.35 1.20
CA THR A 32 -12.46 8.05 -0.22
C THR A 32 -11.23 7.51 -0.95
N SER A 33 -10.06 7.51 -0.30
CA SER A 33 -8.79 7.25 -0.94
C SER A 33 -8.39 5.78 -0.90
N GLY A 34 -7.98 5.24 -2.05
CA GLY A 34 -7.42 3.89 -2.13
C GLY A 34 -6.11 3.70 -1.34
N THR A 35 -5.36 4.77 -1.09
CA THR A 35 -4.17 4.75 -0.22
C THR A 35 -4.56 4.50 1.23
N ARG A 36 -5.67 5.09 1.70
CA ARG A 36 -6.22 4.81 3.04
C ARG A 36 -6.63 3.34 3.14
N ASP A 37 -7.34 2.84 2.14
CA ASP A 37 -7.78 1.44 2.09
C ASP A 37 -6.57 0.49 2.19
N ALA A 38 -5.53 0.73 1.40
CA ALA A 38 -4.31 -0.07 1.45
C ALA A 38 -3.64 0.00 2.84
N PHE A 39 -3.56 1.18 3.46
CA PHE A 39 -2.97 1.34 4.79
C PHE A 39 -3.77 0.59 5.87
N VAL A 40 -5.10 0.70 5.88
CA VAL A 40 -5.91 -0.01 6.89
C VAL A 40 -5.87 -1.53 6.68
N GLU A 41 -5.79 -2.01 5.44
CA GLU A 41 -5.75 -3.44 5.11
C GLU A 41 -4.38 -4.10 5.37
N LEU A 42 -3.29 -3.41 5.03
CA LEU A 42 -1.94 -3.97 5.10
C LEU A 42 -1.29 -3.70 6.46
N ALA A 43 -1.33 -2.44 6.92
CA ALA A 43 -0.67 -2.05 8.17
C ALA A 43 -1.58 -2.28 9.38
N MET A 44 -2.75 -1.64 9.44
CA MET A 44 -3.58 -1.68 10.65
C MET A 44 -4.17 -3.08 10.89
N GLU A 45 -4.73 -3.73 9.87
CA GLU A 45 -5.20 -5.11 9.99
C GLU A 45 -4.03 -6.07 10.26
N GLY A 46 -2.85 -5.82 9.70
CA GLY A 46 -1.61 -6.56 9.97
C GLY A 46 -1.23 -6.54 11.46
N GLY A 47 -1.22 -5.35 12.06
CA GLY A 47 -1.00 -5.16 13.49
C GLY A 47 -2.10 -5.78 14.35
N ALA A 48 -3.36 -5.57 14.00
CA ALA A 48 -4.50 -6.12 14.73
C ALA A 48 -4.48 -7.67 14.77
N LYS A 49 -4.02 -8.32 13.69
CA LYS A 49 -3.86 -9.78 13.62
C LYS A 49 -2.80 -10.35 14.57
N LYS A 50 -1.92 -9.52 15.13
CA LYS A 50 -0.95 -9.95 16.15
C LYS A 50 -1.64 -10.29 17.48
N PHE A 51 -2.85 -9.77 17.72
CA PHE A 51 -3.69 -10.15 18.85
C PHE A 51 -4.55 -11.36 18.50
N GLY A 52 -4.31 -12.50 19.14
CA GLY A 52 -4.97 -13.77 18.81
C GLY A 52 -6.51 -13.71 18.87
N TRP A 53 -7.06 -12.99 19.84
CA TRP A 53 -8.51 -12.83 20.01
C TRP A 53 -9.14 -11.92 18.97
N ILE A 54 -8.46 -10.84 18.56
CA ILE A 54 -8.89 -9.98 17.45
C ILE A 54 -8.85 -10.78 16.15
N LYS A 55 -7.78 -11.54 15.90
CA LYS A 55 -7.68 -12.44 14.74
C LYS A 55 -8.83 -13.46 14.70
N ALA A 56 -9.21 -14.03 15.84
CA ALA A 56 -10.33 -14.97 15.94
C ALA A 56 -11.70 -14.31 15.69
N MET A 57 -11.84 -13.01 15.97
CA MET A 57 -13.08 -12.24 15.74
C MET A 57 -13.49 -12.24 14.27
N LYS A 58 -12.54 -12.21 13.32
CA LYS A 58 -12.82 -12.16 11.87
C LYS A 58 -13.79 -13.25 11.39
N LYS A 59 -13.71 -14.45 11.96
CA LYS A 59 -14.58 -15.59 11.61
C LYS A 59 -15.95 -15.54 12.29
N LYS A 60 -16.05 -14.88 13.44
CA LYS A 60 -17.28 -14.79 14.24
C LYS A 60 -18.13 -13.59 13.84
N ASP A 61 -17.49 -12.44 13.69
CA ASP A 61 -18.12 -11.18 13.31
C ASP A 61 -17.15 -10.35 12.46
N LYS A 62 -17.32 -10.44 11.12
CA LYS A 62 -16.51 -9.69 10.16
C LYS A 62 -16.75 -8.18 10.26
N LYS A 63 -17.94 -7.74 10.65
CA LYS A 63 -18.27 -6.32 10.75
C LYS A 63 -17.58 -5.71 11.98
N ALA A 64 -17.69 -6.36 13.13
CA ALA A 64 -16.97 -5.94 14.33
C ALA A 64 -15.45 -5.99 14.12
N TYR A 65 -14.93 -7.04 13.47
CA TYR A 65 -13.51 -7.13 13.14
C TYR A 65 -13.03 -5.94 12.32
N LYS A 66 -13.75 -5.57 11.26
CA LYS A 66 -13.42 -4.38 10.45
C LYS A 66 -13.50 -3.10 11.27
N ALA A 67 -14.54 -2.92 12.08
CA ALA A 67 -14.66 -1.74 12.95
C ALA A 67 -13.47 -1.63 13.92
N VAL A 68 -12.97 -2.74 14.46
CA VAL A 68 -11.80 -2.75 15.35
C VAL A 68 -10.50 -2.49 14.59
N CYS A 69 -10.33 -3.12 13.42
CA CYS A 69 -9.03 -3.13 12.72
C CYS A 69 -8.84 -1.98 11.74
N HIS A 70 -9.92 -1.38 11.23
CA HIS A 70 -9.88 -0.39 10.14
C HIS A 70 -10.27 1.02 10.57
N THR A 71 -10.77 1.21 11.80
CA THR A 71 -11.11 2.55 12.29
C THR A 71 -9.85 3.34 12.63
N VAL A 72 -9.65 4.42 11.89
CA VAL A 72 -8.61 5.41 12.17
C VAL A 72 -9.13 6.35 13.26
N ARG A 73 -8.24 6.78 14.17
CA ARG A 73 -8.60 7.69 15.27
C ARG A 73 -9.12 9.04 14.76
N GLU A 74 -10.15 9.57 15.40
CA GLU A 74 -10.80 10.84 15.05
C GLU A 74 -10.59 11.95 16.11
N ASP A 75 -9.71 11.70 17.07
CA ASP A 75 -9.42 12.61 18.19
C ASP A 75 -8.42 13.74 17.84
N GLY A 76 -8.27 14.05 16.56
CA GLY A 76 -7.45 15.14 16.02
C GLY A 76 -5.95 14.81 15.83
N ALA A 77 -5.50 13.60 16.17
CA ALA A 77 -4.12 13.18 15.88
C ALA A 77 -3.93 12.67 14.45
N TYR A 78 -5.00 12.19 13.80
CA TYR A 78 -5.03 11.93 12.36
C TYR A 78 -5.68 13.13 11.67
N ILE A 79 -4.96 13.76 10.75
CA ILE A 79 -5.38 14.95 10.02
C ILE A 79 -5.52 14.58 8.55
N GLU A 80 -6.75 14.65 8.05
CA GLU A 80 -7.04 14.41 6.64
C GLU A 80 -6.42 15.52 5.78
N ALA A 81 -5.52 15.14 4.88
CA ALA A 81 -4.77 16.06 4.04
C ALA A 81 -5.34 16.19 2.61
N GLY A 82 -6.49 15.57 2.32
CA GLY A 82 -7.09 15.53 0.99
C GLY A 82 -6.44 14.48 0.07
N GLU A 83 -6.87 14.43 -1.19
CA GLU A 83 -6.41 13.43 -2.18
C GLU A 83 -5.08 13.81 -2.85
N ASN A 84 -4.46 14.94 -2.48
CA ASN A 84 -3.22 15.40 -3.09
C ASN A 84 -2.02 15.04 -2.20
N ASP A 85 -1.35 13.94 -2.52
CA ASP A 85 -0.18 13.45 -1.76
C ASP A 85 0.98 14.47 -1.72
N ASN A 86 1.14 15.33 -2.74
CA ASN A 86 2.16 16.40 -2.70
C ASN A 86 1.94 17.36 -1.52
N LEU A 87 0.70 17.57 -1.10
CA LEU A 87 0.39 18.41 0.06
C LEU A 87 0.86 17.74 1.35
N ILE A 88 0.83 16.41 1.44
CA ILE A 88 1.37 15.67 2.58
C ILE A 88 2.89 15.85 2.62
N VAL A 89 3.59 15.70 1.50
CA VAL A 89 5.05 15.92 1.41
C VAL A 89 5.43 17.32 1.88
N GLN A 90 4.77 18.37 1.38
CA GLN A 90 5.04 19.75 1.78
C GLN A 90 4.84 20.00 3.28
N LYS A 91 3.80 19.39 3.86
CA LYS A 91 3.53 19.49 5.30
C LYS A 91 4.57 18.75 6.14
N LEU A 92 5.09 17.61 5.66
CA LEU A 92 6.18 16.90 6.33
C LEU A 92 7.50 17.66 6.28
N GLU A 93 7.81 18.29 5.14
CA GLU A 93 8.98 19.16 5.01
C GLU A 93 8.91 20.34 6.01
N ALA A 94 7.71 20.87 6.25
CA ALA A 94 7.49 21.93 7.23
C ALA A 94 7.40 21.44 8.69
N ASN A 95 7.03 20.18 8.92
CA ASN A 95 6.85 19.60 10.26
C ASN A 95 7.60 18.25 10.38
N PRO A 96 8.87 18.25 10.81
CA PRO A 96 9.67 17.02 10.91
C PRO A 96 9.21 16.05 12.02
N ASN A 97 8.23 16.46 12.84
CA ASN A 97 7.67 15.64 13.91
C ASN A 97 6.43 14.84 13.48
N ALA A 98 5.84 15.14 12.32
CA ALA A 98 4.66 14.47 11.80
C ALA A 98 5.03 13.19 11.02
N LEU A 99 4.08 12.26 10.95
CA LEU A 99 4.13 11.15 9.99
C LEU A 99 3.13 11.40 8.85
N GLY A 100 3.42 10.85 7.67
CA GLY A 100 2.54 10.91 6.52
C GLY A 100 2.24 9.52 5.97
N ILE A 101 1.02 9.34 5.48
CA ILE A 101 0.59 8.15 4.73
C ILE A 101 0.29 8.61 3.31
N PHE A 102 1.07 8.14 2.34
CA PHE A 102 0.95 8.51 0.92
C PHE A 102 1.66 7.45 0.05
N GLY A 103 1.45 7.51 -1.27
CA GLY A 103 2.05 6.55 -2.22
C GLY A 103 3.58 6.62 -2.28
N PHE A 104 4.24 5.48 -2.48
CA PHE A 104 5.71 5.36 -2.51
C PHE A 104 6.38 6.27 -3.55
N SER A 105 5.76 6.49 -4.71
CA SER A 105 6.33 7.37 -5.75
C SER A 105 6.61 8.80 -5.26
N PHE A 106 5.79 9.32 -4.35
CA PHE A 106 6.02 10.65 -3.76
C PHE A 106 7.14 10.64 -2.73
N LEU A 107 7.39 9.51 -2.06
CA LEU A 107 8.59 9.35 -1.23
C LEU A 107 9.84 9.34 -2.11
N ASP A 108 9.84 8.50 -3.15
CA ASP A 108 10.96 8.33 -4.08
C ASP A 108 11.41 9.66 -4.71
N GLN A 109 10.43 10.46 -5.16
CA GLN A 109 10.65 11.79 -5.75
C GLN A 109 11.15 12.86 -4.76
N ASN A 110 11.10 12.61 -3.45
CA ASN A 110 11.43 13.58 -2.40
C ASN A 110 12.36 12.99 -1.32
N THR A 111 13.18 11.99 -1.68
CA THR A 111 14.12 11.32 -0.77
C THR A 111 15.19 12.24 -0.18
N ASP A 112 15.44 13.39 -0.81
CA ASP A 112 16.29 14.46 -0.31
C ASP A 112 15.67 15.26 0.85
N LYS A 113 14.34 15.15 1.04
CA LYS A 113 13.56 15.96 2.00
C LYS A 113 12.92 15.13 3.09
N ILE A 114 12.43 13.94 2.74
CA ILE A 114 11.66 13.07 3.62
C ILE A 114 12.24 11.65 3.61
N GLN A 115 12.00 10.93 4.71
CA GLN A 115 12.43 9.53 4.84
C GLN A 115 11.23 8.58 4.93
N GLY A 116 11.40 7.37 4.41
CA GLY A 116 10.44 6.29 4.55
C GLY A 116 10.50 5.62 5.93
N SER A 117 9.36 5.17 6.43
CA SER A 117 9.29 4.41 7.69
C SER A 117 9.70 2.96 7.48
N PHE A 118 10.53 2.43 8.38
CA PHE A 118 10.88 1.02 8.39
C PHE A 118 9.71 0.21 8.96
N ILE A 119 9.31 -0.87 8.30
CA ILE A 119 8.28 -1.79 8.77
C ILE A 119 8.90 -3.18 8.91
N ASP A 120 8.80 -3.76 10.10
CA ASP A 120 9.47 -5.03 10.46
C ASP A 120 10.98 -5.04 10.12
N GLY A 121 11.63 -3.87 10.23
CA GLY A 121 13.06 -3.69 9.94
C GLY A 121 13.41 -3.49 8.46
N VAL A 122 12.41 -3.47 7.56
CA VAL A 122 12.60 -3.30 6.12
C VAL A 122 12.26 -1.86 5.71
N GLN A 123 13.13 -1.24 4.92
CA GLN A 123 12.91 0.10 4.34
C GLN A 123 12.00 0.02 3.10
N PRO A 124 11.15 1.03 2.83
CA PRO A 124 10.43 1.11 1.57
C PRO A 124 11.42 1.50 0.47
N THR A 125 11.96 0.50 -0.22
CA THR A 125 12.79 0.68 -1.42
C THR A 125 12.09 0.06 -2.61
N PHE A 126 12.53 0.42 -3.81
CA PHE A 126 12.05 -0.20 -5.04
C PHE A 126 12.18 -1.73 -4.97
N ASP A 127 13.39 -2.22 -4.67
CA ASP A 127 13.67 -3.66 -4.57
C ASP A 127 12.84 -4.33 -3.49
N GLY A 128 12.75 -3.71 -2.31
CA GLY A 128 12.00 -4.29 -1.19
C GLY A 128 10.49 -4.36 -1.45
N ILE A 129 9.95 -3.45 -2.26
CA ILE A 129 8.55 -3.52 -2.67
C ILE A 129 8.38 -4.52 -3.82
N ALA A 130 9.28 -4.52 -4.80
CA ALA A 130 9.23 -5.39 -5.97
C ALA A 130 9.38 -6.88 -5.59
N ASP A 131 10.19 -7.21 -4.59
CA ASP A 131 10.36 -8.58 -4.08
C ASP A 131 9.37 -8.96 -2.96
N GLY A 132 8.54 -8.02 -2.51
CA GLY A 132 7.53 -8.22 -1.48
C GLY A 132 8.07 -8.27 -0.04
N SER A 133 9.35 -8.00 0.19
CA SER A 133 9.94 -7.94 1.55
C SER A 133 9.45 -6.75 2.37
N TYR A 134 9.08 -5.62 1.72
CA TYR A 134 8.42 -4.50 2.37
C TYR A 134 6.91 -4.77 2.52
N PRO A 135 6.40 -4.97 3.76
CA PRO A 135 5.11 -5.61 3.99
C PRO A 135 3.90 -4.69 3.77
N VAL A 136 4.10 -3.38 3.61
CA VAL A 136 3.03 -2.39 3.36
C VAL A 136 3.01 -2.03 1.88
N SER A 137 2.97 -3.06 1.05
CA SER A 137 2.82 -2.98 -0.40
C SER A 137 1.89 -4.11 -0.87
N ARG A 138 1.32 -3.98 -2.07
CA ARG A 138 0.54 -5.07 -2.67
C ARG A 138 0.72 -5.08 -4.19
N PRO A 139 0.78 -6.27 -4.81
CA PRO A 139 0.78 -6.37 -6.26
C PRO A 139 -0.54 -5.87 -6.85
N LEU A 140 -0.45 -5.27 -8.02
CA LEU A 140 -1.61 -4.93 -8.84
C LEU A 140 -1.75 -5.99 -9.93
N PHE A 141 -2.96 -6.53 -10.06
CA PHE A 141 -3.26 -7.57 -11.04
C PHE A 141 -4.05 -6.99 -12.20
N PHE A 142 -3.65 -7.36 -13.41
CA PHE A 142 -4.35 -7.04 -14.65
C PHE A 142 -4.95 -8.33 -15.24
N TYR A 143 -6.28 -8.39 -15.27
CA TYR A 143 -7.01 -9.57 -15.73
C TYR A 143 -7.68 -9.32 -17.08
N VAL A 144 -7.52 -10.26 -18.01
CA VAL A 144 -8.24 -10.27 -19.29
C VAL A 144 -8.94 -11.61 -19.49
N LYS A 145 -10.18 -11.54 -19.97
CA LYS A 145 -10.92 -12.73 -20.43
C LYS A 145 -10.39 -13.14 -21.80
N LYS A 146 -9.79 -14.33 -21.90
CA LYS A 146 -9.26 -14.89 -23.15
C LYS A 146 -10.27 -14.86 -24.30
N GLU A 147 -11.54 -15.17 -24.02
CA GLU A 147 -12.62 -15.17 -25.00
C GLU A 147 -12.86 -13.82 -25.69
N HIS A 148 -12.39 -12.72 -25.09
CA HIS A 148 -12.57 -11.37 -25.63
C HIS A 148 -11.43 -10.92 -26.53
N VAL A 149 -10.26 -11.57 -26.48
CA VAL A 149 -9.03 -11.09 -27.15
C VAL A 149 -9.23 -10.94 -28.66
N ASP A 150 -9.94 -11.88 -29.29
CA ASP A 150 -10.20 -11.87 -30.73
C ASP A 150 -11.61 -11.40 -31.10
N LYS A 151 -12.44 -11.05 -30.11
CA LYS A 151 -13.83 -10.59 -30.31
C LYS A 151 -13.99 -9.08 -30.10
N ILE A 152 -13.17 -8.49 -29.22
CA ILE A 152 -13.24 -7.07 -28.89
C ILE A 152 -12.02 -6.39 -29.53
N PRO A 153 -12.23 -5.47 -30.49
CA PRO A 153 -11.14 -4.71 -31.10
C PRO A 153 -10.27 -4.02 -30.05
N GLY A 154 -8.94 -4.08 -30.23
CA GLY A 154 -7.99 -3.39 -29.36
C GLY A 154 -7.51 -4.17 -28.14
N ILE A 155 -8.16 -5.28 -27.75
CA ILE A 155 -7.71 -6.05 -26.56
C ILE A 155 -6.34 -6.68 -26.80
N ARG A 156 -6.12 -7.28 -27.97
CA ARG A 156 -4.83 -7.91 -28.31
C ARG A 156 -3.69 -6.87 -28.32
N GLU A 157 -3.94 -5.70 -28.90
CA GLU A 157 -3.00 -4.58 -28.94
C GLU A 157 -2.75 -4.01 -27.54
N TYR A 158 -3.80 -3.87 -26.72
CA TYR A 158 -3.68 -3.37 -25.35
C TYR A 158 -2.90 -4.34 -24.45
N LEU A 159 -3.13 -5.65 -24.58
CA LEU A 159 -2.32 -6.68 -23.91
C LEU A 159 -0.84 -6.55 -24.29
N ALA A 160 -0.55 -6.38 -25.59
CA ALA A 160 0.82 -6.25 -26.08
C ALA A 160 1.50 -4.97 -25.59
N GLU A 161 0.81 -3.82 -25.57
CA GLU A 161 1.36 -2.57 -25.04
C GLU A 161 1.56 -2.66 -23.52
N PHE A 162 0.55 -3.11 -22.77
CA PHE A 162 0.61 -3.17 -21.30
C PHE A 162 1.75 -4.08 -20.81
N THR A 163 2.05 -5.15 -21.55
CA THR A 163 3.14 -6.09 -21.24
C THR A 163 4.46 -5.79 -21.97
N SER A 164 4.56 -4.64 -22.63
CA SER A 164 5.80 -4.21 -23.28
C SER A 164 6.78 -3.61 -22.27
N ASP A 165 8.09 -3.75 -22.53
CA ASP A 165 9.13 -3.09 -21.72
C ASP A 165 8.95 -1.56 -21.67
N LYS A 166 8.39 -0.95 -22.72
CA LYS A 166 8.06 0.48 -22.76
C LYS A 166 6.98 0.87 -21.75
N ALA A 167 6.07 -0.03 -21.39
CA ALA A 167 5.03 0.22 -20.41
C ALA A 167 5.48 -0.09 -18.99
N TRP A 168 5.78 -1.35 -18.72
CA TRP A 168 5.99 -1.87 -17.36
C TRP A 168 7.45 -2.17 -17.01
N GLY A 169 8.38 -1.83 -17.92
CA GLY A 169 9.80 -2.06 -17.69
C GLY A 169 10.40 -1.06 -16.71
N ASP A 170 11.67 -1.27 -16.38
CA ASP A 170 12.36 -0.46 -15.36
C ASP A 170 12.32 1.04 -15.71
N GLU A 171 12.43 1.37 -17.01
CA GLU A 171 12.30 2.73 -17.57
C GLU A 171 10.97 2.94 -18.33
N GLY A 172 9.96 2.12 -18.04
CA GLY A 172 8.66 2.18 -18.71
C GLY A 172 7.80 3.35 -18.21
N TYR A 173 6.85 3.80 -19.04
CA TYR A 173 6.00 4.94 -18.69
C TYR A 173 5.10 4.69 -17.47
N LEU A 174 4.87 3.44 -17.05
CA LEU A 174 4.14 3.15 -15.82
C LEU A 174 4.97 3.43 -14.56
N THR A 175 6.31 3.32 -14.65
CA THR A 175 7.23 3.73 -13.59
C THR A 175 7.13 5.23 -13.35
N ASP A 176 7.08 6.02 -14.43
CA ASP A 176 6.84 7.48 -14.36
C ASP A 176 5.48 7.83 -13.74
N LYS A 177 4.52 6.91 -13.80
CA LYS A 177 3.20 7.02 -13.16
C LYS A 177 3.16 6.45 -11.75
N GLY A 178 4.30 6.03 -11.21
CA GLY A 178 4.46 5.59 -9.83
C GLY A 178 4.18 4.11 -9.59
N LEU A 179 4.10 3.28 -10.64
CA LEU A 179 4.13 1.83 -10.46
C LEU A 179 5.57 1.35 -10.27
N ILE A 180 5.72 0.25 -9.54
CA ILE A 180 7.00 -0.41 -9.33
C ILE A 180 7.03 -1.64 -10.25
N PRO A 181 7.90 -1.65 -11.28
CA PRO A 181 8.15 -2.81 -12.11
C PRO A 181 8.42 -4.08 -11.29
N MET A 182 7.80 -5.17 -11.72
CA MET A 182 8.14 -6.51 -11.23
C MET A 182 9.58 -6.87 -11.64
N PRO A 183 10.25 -7.79 -10.93
CA PRO A 183 11.54 -8.31 -11.33
C PRO A 183 11.56 -8.81 -12.79
N LYS A 184 12.69 -8.63 -13.48
CA LYS A 184 12.81 -8.92 -14.93
C LYS A 184 12.37 -10.32 -15.32
N GLU A 185 12.70 -11.33 -14.52
CA GLU A 185 12.32 -12.73 -14.78
C GLU A 185 10.79 -12.92 -14.71
N GLU A 186 10.15 -12.28 -13.74
CA GLU A 186 8.70 -12.32 -13.56
C GLU A 186 7.97 -11.56 -14.68
N ARG A 187 8.48 -10.39 -15.09
CA ARG A 187 7.97 -9.67 -16.27
C ARG A 187 8.06 -10.52 -17.53
N ALA A 188 9.20 -11.18 -17.78
CA ALA A 188 9.39 -12.05 -18.94
C ALA A 188 8.41 -13.25 -18.92
N LYS A 189 8.19 -13.85 -17.74
CA LYS A 189 7.21 -14.92 -17.55
C LYS A 189 5.80 -14.45 -17.92
N PHE A 190 5.35 -13.31 -17.40
CA PHE A 190 4.01 -12.80 -17.68
C PHE A 190 3.83 -12.28 -19.11
N ALA A 191 4.86 -11.64 -19.70
CA ALA A 191 4.85 -11.25 -21.11
C ALA A 191 4.57 -12.46 -22.01
N LYS A 192 5.29 -13.56 -21.75
CA LYS A 192 5.12 -14.81 -22.47
C LYS A 192 3.73 -15.41 -22.25
N ALA A 193 3.25 -15.46 -21.01
CA ALA A 193 1.92 -15.97 -20.70
C ALA A 193 0.80 -15.20 -21.42
N VAL A 194 0.94 -13.87 -21.52
CA VAL A 194 0.01 -13.01 -22.26
C VAL A 194 0.10 -13.24 -23.77
N ALA A 195 1.31 -13.32 -24.33
CA ALA A 195 1.52 -13.60 -25.76
C ALA A 195 0.93 -14.96 -26.18
N ASP A 196 1.08 -15.97 -25.32
CA ASP A 196 0.59 -17.33 -25.54
C ASP A 196 -0.90 -17.50 -25.12
N LEU A 197 -1.52 -16.45 -24.57
CA LEU A 197 -2.88 -16.47 -24.02
C LEU A 197 -3.12 -17.65 -23.06
N VAL A 198 -2.17 -17.87 -22.15
CA VAL A 198 -2.23 -18.93 -21.14
C VAL A 198 -3.37 -18.63 -20.16
N PRO A 199 -4.40 -19.50 -20.05
CA PRO A 199 -5.46 -19.30 -19.07
C PRO A 199 -4.93 -19.45 -17.64
N MET A 200 -5.36 -18.57 -16.75
CA MET A 200 -5.11 -18.72 -15.31
C MET A 200 -5.94 -19.88 -14.74
N THR A 201 -5.38 -20.54 -13.74
CA THR A 201 -5.96 -21.65 -12.98
C THR A 201 -6.20 -21.22 -11.54
N ALA A 202 -6.96 -22.03 -10.79
CA ALA A 202 -7.21 -21.75 -9.36
C ALA A 202 -5.91 -21.74 -8.52
N SER A 203 -4.85 -22.41 -8.97
CA SER A 203 -3.54 -22.40 -8.30
C SER A 203 -2.71 -21.15 -8.56
N ASP A 204 -3.13 -20.29 -9.48
CA ASP A 204 -2.48 -18.99 -9.74
C ASP A 204 -3.01 -17.87 -8.81
N PHE A 205 -3.89 -18.20 -7.86
CA PHE A 205 -4.50 -17.30 -6.87
C PHE A 205 -4.08 -17.62 -5.44
#